data_AF-A0A1V6PF73-F1
#
_entry.id   AF-A0A1V6PF73-F1
#
_cell.length_a   1.000
_cell.length_b   1.000
_cell.length_c   1.000
_cell.angle_alpha   90.00
_cell.angle_beta   90.00
_cell.angle_gamma   90.00
#
_symmetry.space_group_name_H-M   'P 1'
#
loop_
_entity.id
_entity.type
_entity.pdbx_description
1 polymer ?
#
loop_
_entity_poly.entity_id
_entity_poly.type
_entity_poly.pdbx_seq_one_letter_code
_entity_poly.pdbx_strand_id
1 'polypeptide(L)'
;MRLTGRASRSSWAGLVTASLIGLQTVGAVELNLDDEMSIKKAAKQVATNMMTYYTGMNPGDNPGNLPDPYYWWEAGAMFNALIDYWYYTGDTKWNDITTQGMLWQAGDNAAFMPGNQSKTEGNDDQAFWGFAAMSAAERNFPNPPDDKPQWLEMAQAVFNTQAARWDPGTCGGGLRWQIFTWNNGYSYKNTISTGGFFNIAARLHKYTGNQTYADWAEKAWDWTRQVGFMSDEYHFWDGASDLSDCKDMNKIEWTYNNGVYLLGAANMYNATEDPKWKERVQNVLDASDVFFAKNPQNVMYERACETVNTCMVDQRSFKGYLARWMAATTQMAPFTYDQIMPKLRATAKAVAKSCTGGSEGTTCGLKWTDQKWDNTKDFGQQMASLDVIQSNLITRVAPPVTHDNGGTSKGNPNAGGKPQQPKPKSLSFSITTADKAGAGILTVMVVVLFGGSCGWLIWD
;
A
#
# COMPACT_ATOMS: atom_id res chain seq x y z
N MET A 1 48.07 80.88 39.27
CA MET A 1 48.61 79.94 38.25
C MET A 1 47.50 78.93 37.95
N ARG A 2 46.51 79.37 37.17
CA ARG A 2 46.18 78.90 35.80
C ARG A 2 45.71 77.44 35.73
N LEU A 3 44.39 77.33 35.82
CA LEU A 3 43.51 76.32 35.23
C LEU A 3 43.85 76.08 33.75
N THR A 4 43.83 74.82 33.31
CA THR A 4 43.58 74.45 31.92
C THR A 4 42.57 73.31 31.88
N GLY A 5 41.38 73.63 31.38
CA GLY A 5 40.34 72.66 31.07
C GLY A 5 40.63 71.92 29.77
N ARG A 6 40.08 70.72 29.67
CA ARG A 6 39.80 70.06 28.39
C ARG A 6 38.41 69.45 28.47
N ALA A 7 37.49 70.11 27.77
CA ALA A 7 36.24 69.52 27.35
C ALA A 7 36.52 68.48 26.24
N SER A 8 35.87 67.32 26.30
CA SER A 8 35.75 66.41 25.17
C SER A 8 34.28 66.03 25.00
N ARG A 9 33.87 66.06 23.74
CA ARG A 9 32.51 66.15 23.22
C ARG A 9 31.76 64.82 23.30
N SER A 10 30.45 64.91 23.45
CA SER A 10 29.50 63.85 23.13
C SER A 10 29.57 63.48 21.65
N SER A 11 29.80 62.21 21.33
CA SER A 11 29.34 61.64 20.06
C SER A 11 28.43 60.46 20.36
N TRP A 12 27.19 60.61 19.93
CA TRP A 12 26.16 59.61 19.90
C TRP A 12 26.64 58.40 19.09
N ALA A 13 26.89 57.29 19.75
CA ALA A 13 26.90 55.96 19.14
C ALA A 13 25.84 55.13 19.86
N GLY A 14 24.59 55.51 19.62
CA GLY A 14 23.42 54.78 20.07
C GLY A 14 23.34 53.45 19.33
N LEU A 15 23.51 52.39 20.10
CA LEU A 15 22.97 51.03 19.93
C LEU A 15 21.85 50.94 18.87
N VAL A 16 22.19 50.40 17.69
CA VAL A 16 21.22 49.69 16.84
C VAL A 16 21.82 48.33 16.51
N THR A 17 21.83 47.45 17.51
CA THR A 17 21.86 46.02 17.25
C THR A 17 20.40 45.59 17.16
N ALA A 18 19.81 45.74 15.97
CA ALA A 18 18.51 45.17 15.68
C ALA A 18 18.67 43.64 15.72
N SER A 19 18.38 43.06 16.89
CA SER A 19 18.16 41.63 17.05
C SER A 19 16.95 41.25 16.20
N LEU A 20 17.18 40.91 14.94
CA LEU A 20 16.29 40.05 14.15
C LEU A 20 16.36 38.66 14.80
N ILE A 21 15.72 38.51 15.96
CA ILE A 21 15.25 37.20 16.39
C ILE A 21 14.13 36.90 15.41
N GLY A 22 14.48 36.20 14.32
CA GLY A 22 13.48 35.55 13.50
C GLY A 22 12.61 34.74 14.44
N LEU A 23 11.32 35.07 14.50
CA LEU A 23 10.31 34.19 15.02
C LEU A 23 10.44 32.89 14.23
N GLN A 24 11.22 31.94 14.74
CA GLN A 24 11.08 30.55 14.34
C GLN A 24 9.68 30.18 14.79
N THR A 25 8.72 30.30 13.87
CA THR A 25 7.41 29.70 14.04
C THR A 25 7.69 28.23 14.35
N VAL A 26 7.46 27.82 15.60
CA VAL A 26 7.56 26.43 16.01
C VAL A 26 6.56 25.67 15.14
N GLY A 27 7.07 24.99 14.11
CA GLY A 27 6.27 24.36 13.07
C GLY A 27 5.66 23.06 13.57
N ALA A 28 4.72 23.10 14.50
CA ALA A 28 3.97 21.90 14.86
C ALA A 28 2.99 21.52 13.72
N VAL A 29 2.72 20.23 13.54
CA VAL A 29 1.61 19.82 12.66
C VAL A 29 0.29 20.18 13.34
N GLU A 30 -0.29 21.31 12.94
CA GLU A 30 -1.63 21.73 13.38
C GLU A 30 -2.70 20.90 12.65
N LEU A 31 -3.64 20.34 13.43
CA LEU A 31 -4.69 19.49 12.91
C LEU A 31 -6.04 19.81 13.55
N ASN A 32 -6.96 20.34 12.74
CA ASN A 32 -8.38 20.44 13.03
C ASN A 32 -9.14 19.41 12.19
N LEU A 33 -9.69 18.38 12.84
CA LEU A 33 -10.40 17.28 12.17
C LEU A 33 -11.82 17.64 11.69
N ASP A 34 -12.29 18.84 11.98
CA ASP A 34 -13.57 19.35 11.48
C ASP A 34 -13.39 20.26 10.24
N ASP A 35 -12.14 20.59 9.90
CA ASP A 35 -11.76 21.37 8.73
C ASP A 35 -10.99 20.51 7.73
N GLU A 36 -11.62 20.23 6.58
CA GLU A 36 -11.02 19.45 5.50
C GLU A 36 -9.67 20.01 5.03
N MET A 37 -9.54 21.34 4.93
CA MET A 37 -8.31 21.98 4.48
C MET A 37 -7.20 21.84 5.52
N SER A 38 -7.54 21.85 6.80
CA SER A 38 -6.58 21.57 7.87
C SER A 38 -6.03 20.14 7.78
N ILE A 39 -6.89 19.14 7.55
CA ILE A 39 -6.45 17.75 7.38
C ILE A 39 -5.56 17.61 6.14
N LYS A 40 -5.95 18.19 5.00
CA LYS A 40 -5.15 18.17 3.76
C LYS A 40 -3.78 18.84 3.95
N LYS A 41 -3.72 19.98 4.66
CA LYS A 41 -2.46 20.68 4.98
C LYS A 41 -1.54 19.83 5.87
N ALA A 42 -2.09 19.21 6.91
CA ALA A 42 -1.34 18.31 7.79
C ALA A 42 -0.82 17.08 7.03
N ALA A 43 -1.67 16.43 6.23
CA ALA A 43 -1.29 15.30 5.38
C ALA A 43 -0.16 15.69 4.40
N LYS A 44 -0.25 16.86 3.76
CA LYS A 44 0.80 17.37 2.86
C LYS A 44 2.15 17.57 3.56
N GLN A 45 2.12 18.10 4.78
CA GLN A 45 3.34 18.30 5.57
C GLN A 45 3.97 16.94 5.92
N VAL A 46 3.18 15.99 6.43
CA VAL A 46 3.69 14.67 6.82
C VAL A 46 4.14 13.86 5.61
N ALA A 47 3.41 13.91 4.49
CA ALA A 47 3.83 13.30 3.23
C ALA A 47 5.15 13.90 2.73
N THR A 48 5.33 15.22 2.84
CA THR A 48 6.61 15.87 2.48
C THR A 48 7.74 15.39 3.39
N ASN A 49 7.51 15.27 4.70
CA ASN A 49 8.49 14.76 5.65
C ASN A 49 8.87 13.29 5.35
N MET A 50 7.87 12.43 5.10
CA MET A 50 8.07 11.04 4.69
C MET A 50 8.91 10.94 3.43
N MET A 51 8.64 11.80 2.43
CA MET A 51 9.36 11.79 1.17
C MET A 51 10.81 12.28 1.27
N THR A 52 11.24 12.89 2.38
CA THR A 52 12.65 13.23 2.60
C THR A 52 13.57 12.01 2.76
N TYR A 53 13.00 10.83 3.03
CA TYR A 53 13.73 9.57 3.17
C TYR A 53 13.88 8.81 1.85
N TYR A 54 13.08 9.13 0.84
CA TYR A 54 13.06 8.39 -0.41
C TYR A 54 14.13 8.91 -1.36
N THR A 55 15.09 8.05 -1.70
CA THR A 55 16.19 8.38 -2.63
C THR A 55 15.99 7.79 -4.02
N GLY A 56 15.08 6.84 -4.21
CA GLY A 56 14.85 6.15 -5.50
C GLY A 56 14.46 7.05 -6.68
N MET A 57 14.15 8.33 -6.45
CA MET A 57 13.92 9.33 -7.50
C MET A 57 15.21 9.99 -8.03
N ASN A 58 16.35 9.82 -7.36
CA ASN A 58 17.60 10.47 -7.74
C ASN A 58 18.27 9.74 -8.92
N PRO A 59 18.97 10.46 -9.81
CA PRO A 59 19.78 9.83 -10.84
C PRO A 59 20.84 8.89 -10.24
N GLY A 60 20.84 7.63 -10.68
CA GLY A 60 21.78 6.60 -10.22
C GLY A 60 21.26 5.72 -9.08
N ASP A 61 20.14 6.09 -8.45
CA ASP A 61 19.43 5.23 -7.49
C ASP A 61 18.46 4.26 -8.19
N ASN A 62 17.88 3.33 -7.42
CA ASN A 62 16.89 2.37 -7.91
C ASN A 62 15.47 2.84 -7.55
N PRO A 63 14.63 3.21 -8.53
CA PRO A 63 13.23 3.59 -8.27
C PRO A 63 12.48 2.51 -7.52
N GLY A 64 11.71 2.92 -6.52
CA GLY A 64 10.94 2.01 -5.67
C GLY A 64 11.74 1.27 -4.60
N ASN A 65 12.99 1.66 -4.35
CA ASN A 65 13.72 1.27 -3.13
C ASN A 65 13.82 2.45 -2.16
N LEU A 66 13.74 2.14 -0.88
CA LEU A 66 14.16 3.02 0.21
C LEU A 66 15.63 2.70 0.58
N PRO A 67 16.39 3.66 1.11
CA PRO A 67 17.74 3.41 1.60
C PRO A 67 17.73 2.53 2.87
N ASP A 68 18.89 1.98 3.24
CA ASP A 68 19.04 1.31 4.53
C ASP A 68 18.57 2.21 5.68
N PRO A 69 17.89 1.67 6.71
CA PRO A 69 17.67 0.25 6.98
C PRO A 69 16.32 -0.31 6.47
N TYR A 70 15.63 0.40 5.58
CA TYR A 70 14.25 0.08 5.21
C TYR A 70 14.18 -1.05 4.19
N TYR A 71 13.26 -1.99 4.40
CA TYR A 71 13.08 -3.13 3.52
C TYR A 71 12.28 -2.76 2.27
N TRP A 72 12.44 -3.55 1.21
CA TRP A 72 11.83 -3.29 -0.10
C TRP A 72 10.30 -3.17 -0.04
N TRP A 73 9.63 -3.96 0.78
CA TRP A 73 8.17 -3.91 0.92
C TRP A 73 7.64 -2.59 1.50
N GLU A 74 8.44 -1.89 2.31
CA GLU A 74 8.05 -0.60 2.89
C GLU A 74 7.88 0.47 1.81
N ALA A 75 8.62 0.36 0.69
CA ALA A 75 8.40 1.22 -0.47
C ALA A 75 7.05 0.94 -1.15
N GLY A 76 6.65 -0.32 -1.26
CA GLY A 76 5.31 -0.70 -1.73
C GLY A 76 4.21 -0.12 -0.83
N ALA A 77 4.39 -0.18 0.48
CA ALA A 77 3.49 0.43 1.45
C ALA A 77 3.44 1.96 1.33
N MET A 78 4.58 2.60 1.07
CA MET A 78 4.71 4.05 0.81
C MET A 78 3.88 4.47 -0.40
N PHE A 79 4.01 3.75 -1.51
CA PHE A 79 3.29 4.07 -2.73
C PHE A 79 1.79 3.90 -2.56
N ASN A 80 1.34 2.91 -1.79
CA ASN A 80 -0.06 2.81 -1.40
C ASN A 80 -0.52 4.05 -0.59
N ALA A 81 0.28 4.50 0.38
CA ALA A 81 -0.02 5.71 1.15
C ALA A 81 -0.06 6.98 0.28
N LEU A 82 0.78 7.07 -0.76
CA LEU A 82 0.80 8.19 -1.71
C LEU A 82 -0.38 8.16 -2.71
N ILE A 83 -0.83 6.97 -3.13
CA ILE A 83 -2.06 6.80 -3.92
C ILE A 83 -3.27 7.27 -3.10
N ASP A 84 -3.36 6.86 -1.84
CA ASP A 84 -4.37 7.33 -0.91
C ASP A 84 -4.28 8.85 -0.69
N TYR A 85 -3.07 9.39 -0.49
CA TYR A 85 -2.84 10.82 -0.35
C TYR A 85 -3.36 11.61 -1.55
N TRP A 86 -3.01 11.21 -2.77
CA TRP A 86 -3.51 11.84 -3.99
C TRP A 86 -5.04 11.80 -4.04
N TYR A 87 -5.62 10.64 -3.75
CA TYR A 87 -7.07 10.47 -3.82
C TYR A 87 -7.82 11.33 -2.79
N TYR A 88 -7.33 11.38 -1.55
CA TYR A 88 -7.96 12.16 -0.48
C TYR A 88 -7.75 13.67 -0.62
N THR A 89 -6.61 14.10 -1.14
CA THR A 89 -6.23 15.52 -1.14
C THR A 89 -6.40 16.20 -2.49
N GLY A 90 -6.34 15.44 -3.59
CA GLY A 90 -6.21 15.95 -4.95
C GLY A 90 -4.81 16.46 -5.32
N ASP A 91 -3.83 16.39 -4.40
CA ASP A 91 -2.46 16.82 -4.67
C ASP A 91 -1.71 15.77 -5.50
N THR A 92 -1.27 16.18 -6.69
CA THR A 92 -0.62 15.30 -7.68
C THR A 92 0.90 15.29 -7.57
N LYS A 93 1.50 16.00 -6.59
CA LYS A 93 2.96 16.20 -6.49
C LYS A 93 3.77 14.91 -6.57
N TRP A 94 3.24 13.81 -6.02
CA TRP A 94 3.96 12.54 -5.90
C TRP A 94 3.50 11.48 -6.90
N ASN A 95 2.63 11.82 -7.86
CA ASN A 95 2.06 10.81 -8.76
C ASN A 95 3.12 10.21 -9.68
N ASP A 96 3.96 11.03 -10.31
CA ASP A 96 4.95 10.56 -11.28
C ASP A 96 5.99 9.63 -10.65
N ILE A 97 6.48 9.96 -9.45
CA ILE A 97 7.43 9.09 -8.72
C ILE A 97 6.78 7.78 -8.25
N THR A 98 5.48 7.82 -7.96
CA THR A 98 4.71 6.65 -7.56
C THR A 98 4.56 5.71 -8.74
N THR A 99 4.15 6.24 -9.89
CA THR A 99 4.09 5.49 -11.14
C THR A 99 5.45 4.91 -11.52
N GLN A 100 6.51 5.72 -11.46
CA GLN A 100 7.87 5.28 -11.80
C GLN A 100 8.34 4.14 -10.88
N GLY A 101 8.20 4.30 -9.56
CA GLY A 101 8.65 3.31 -8.59
C GLY A 101 7.90 1.99 -8.71
N MET A 102 6.58 2.04 -8.83
CA MET A 102 5.76 0.83 -9.00
C MET A 102 6.05 0.10 -10.32
N LEU A 103 6.16 0.81 -11.44
CA LEU A 103 6.48 0.17 -12.73
C LEU A 103 7.89 -0.40 -12.76
N TRP A 104 8.85 0.24 -12.10
CA TRP A 104 10.22 -0.26 -12.00
C TRP A 104 10.30 -1.58 -11.24
N GLN A 105 9.51 -1.71 -10.17
CA GLN A 105 9.52 -2.88 -9.30
C GLN A 105 8.56 -3.99 -9.75
N ALA A 106 7.80 -3.78 -10.84
CA ALA A 106 6.82 -4.74 -11.35
C ALA A 106 7.44 -6.11 -11.71
N GLY A 107 8.74 -6.14 -12.08
CA GLY A 107 9.43 -7.34 -12.52
C GLY A 107 8.96 -7.86 -13.89
N ASP A 108 9.61 -8.89 -14.41
CA ASP A 108 9.38 -9.39 -15.79
C ASP A 108 7.98 -9.97 -16.02
N ASN A 109 7.32 -10.45 -14.95
CA ASN A 109 5.98 -11.03 -15.00
C ASN A 109 4.89 -10.09 -14.47
N ALA A 110 5.22 -8.82 -14.23
CA ALA A 110 4.32 -7.82 -13.65
C ALA A 110 3.77 -8.19 -12.25
N ALA A 111 4.38 -9.14 -11.55
CA ALA A 111 3.89 -9.65 -10.27
C ALA A 111 4.64 -9.07 -9.06
N PHE A 112 5.41 -8.00 -9.23
CA PHE A 112 6.32 -7.47 -8.21
C PHE A 112 7.27 -8.54 -7.68
N MET A 113 7.89 -9.30 -8.59
CA MET A 113 8.94 -10.27 -8.26
C MET A 113 10.26 -9.92 -8.96
N PRO A 114 10.85 -8.72 -8.73
CA PRO A 114 12.07 -8.32 -9.39
C PRO A 114 13.26 -9.17 -8.90
N GLY A 115 14.07 -9.69 -9.83
CA GLY A 115 15.16 -10.62 -9.50
C GLY A 115 16.17 -10.09 -8.45
N ASN A 116 16.37 -8.77 -8.39
CA ASN A 116 17.24 -8.12 -7.41
C ASN A 116 16.76 -8.27 -5.95
N GLN A 117 15.48 -8.57 -5.72
CA GLN A 117 14.89 -8.68 -4.38
C GLN A 117 14.77 -10.14 -3.90
N SER A 118 15.21 -11.12 -4.70
CA SER A 118 15.06 -12.55 -4.42
C SER A 118 15.61 -13.04 -3.07
N LYS A 119 16.53 -12.30 -2.44
CA LYS A 119 17.08 -12.62 -1.11
C LYS A 119 16.23 -12.17 0.08
N THR A 120 15.29 -11.26 -0.15
CA THR A 120 14.45 -10.66 0.90
C THR A 120 12.96 -10.83 0.64
N GLU A 121 12.57 -11.24 -0.56
CA GLU A 121 11.18 -11.32 -1.02
C GLU A 121 10.37 -12.45 -0.37
N GLY A 122 9.45 -12.08 0.51
CA GLY A 122 8.34 -12.90 1.01
C GLY A 122 7.02 -12.67 0.27
N ASN A 123 6.03 -13.51 0.58
CA ASN A 123 4.67 -13.36 0.05
C ASN A 123 4.00 -12.11 0.61
N ASP A 124 4.28 -11.74 1.85
CA ASP A 124 3.89 -10.49 2.47
C ASP A 124 4.56 -9.29 1.79
N ASP A 125 5.86 -9.34 1.52
CA ASP A 125 6.54 -8.27 0.78
C ASP A 125 5.83 -7.98 -0.55
N GLN A 126 5.61 -9.03 -1.33
CA GLN A 126 4.91 -8.96 -2.61
C GLN A 126 3.45 -8.47 -2.45
N ALA A 127 2.76 -8.89 -1.39
CA ALA A 127 1.39 -8.47 -1.12
C ALA A 127 1.28 -6.95 -0.87
N PHE A 128 2.26 -6.32 -0.23
CA PHE A 128 2.26 -4.87 -0.01
C PHE A 128 2.29 -4.07 -1.31
N TRP A 129 3.06 -4.53 -2.31
CA TRP A 129 3.03 -3.97 -3.66
C TRP A 129 1.72 -4.27 -4.39
N GLY A 130 1.19 -5.49 -4.22
CA GLY A 130 -0.13 -5.87 -4.71
C GLY A 130 -1.24 -4.98 -4.14
N PHE A 131 -1.16 -4.59 -2.87
CA PHE A 131 -2.11 -3.65 -2.26
C PHE A 131 -2.04 -2.27 -2.91
N ALA A 132 -0.84 -1.76 -3.19
CA ALA A 132 -0.65 -0.49 -3.87
C ALA A 132 -1.27 -0.52 -5.27
N ALA A 133 -0.98 -1.57 -6.06
CA ALA A 133 -1.55 -1.75 -7.39
C ALA A 133 -3.08 -1.88 -7.36
N MET A 134 -3.61 -2.64 -6.40
CA MET A 134 -5.06 -2.78 -6.22
C MET A 134 -5.70 -1.44 -5.82
N SER A 135 -5.07 -0.65 -4.94
CA SER A 135 -5.56 0.68 -4.54
C SER A 135 -5.52 1.66 -5.71
N ALA A 136 -4.48 1.60 -6.55
CA ALA A 136 -4.39 2.43 -7.75
C ALA A 136 -5.54 2.15 -8.72
N ALA A 137 -5.89 0.87 -8.95
CA ALA A 137 -7.05 0.50 -9.75
C ALA A 137 -8.38 0.97 -9.11
N GLU A 138 -8.57 0.69 -7.83
CA GLU A 138 -9.77 1.05 -7.06
C GLU A 138 -10.02 2.55 -6.92
N ARG A 139 -8.98 3.37 -7.02
CA ARG A 139 -9.08 4.83 -6.88
C ARG A 139 -8.96 5.58 -8.19
N ASN A 140 -8.88 4.87 -9.33
CA ASN A 140 -8.59 5.46 -10.64
C ASN A 140 -7.34 6.35 -10.64
N PHE A 141 -6.29 5.90 -9.95
CA PHE A 141 -4.99 6.53 -10.07
C PHE A 141 -4.55 6.56 -11.54
N PRO A 142 -3.88 7.63 -12.03
CA PRO A 142 -3.53 7.75 -13.45
C PRO A 142 -2.90 6.46 -14.01
N ASN A 143 -3.46 5.96 -15.11
CA ASN A 143 -3.01 4.70 -15.67
C ASN A 143 -1.58 4.82 -16.22
N PRO A 144 -0.78 3.74 -16.14
CA PRO A 144 0.49 3.65 -16.84
C PRO A 144 0.31 3.81 -18.36
N PRO A 145 1.38 4.14 -19.10
CA PRO A 145 1.39 4.04 -20.56
C PRO A 145 0.89 2.67 -21.04
N ASP A 146 0.21 2.62 -22.20
CA ASP A 146 -0.41 1.38 -22.72
C ASP A 146 0.58 0.24 -22.99
N ASP A 147 1.89 0.52 -23.13
CA ASP A 147 2.96 -0.47 -23.31
C ASP A 147 3.55 -0.98 -21.97
N LYS A 148 3.01 -0.53 -20.83
CA LYS A 148 3.41 -0.93 -19.48
C LYS A 148 2.31 -1.72 -18.77
N PRO A 149 2.68 -2.61 -17.82
CA PRO A 149 1.71 -3.31 -17.00
C PRO A 149 0.77 -2.35 -16.30
N GLN A 150 -0.52 -2.67 -16.31
CA GLN A 150 -1.56 -1.83 -15.72
C GLN A 150 -1.78 -2.19 -14.24
N TRP A 151 -2.37 -1.27 -13.45
CA TRP A 151 -2.57 -1.47 -12.00
C TRP A 151 -3.37 -2.74 -11.67
N LEU A 152 -4.50 -2.95 -12.34
CA LEU A 152 -5.31 -4.16 -12.13
C LEU A 152 -4.58 -5.42 -12.59
N GLU A 153 -3.88 -5.37 -13.73
CA GLU A 153 -3.03 -6.48 -14.20
C GLU A 153 -1.98 -6.88 -13.16
N MET A 154 -1.28 -5.92 -12.54
CA MET A 154 -0.27 -6.21 -11.53
C MET A 154 -0.87 -6.80 -10.26
N ALA A 155 -2.04 -6.32 -9.81
CA ALA A 155 -2.75 -6.92 -8.68
C ALA A 155 -3.17 -8.38 -8.97
N GLN A 156 -3.66 -8.65 -10.18
CA GLN A 156 -3.99 -10.01 -10.64
C GLN A 156 -2.75 -10.90 -10.74
N ALA A 157 -1.61 -10.36 -11.18
CA ALA A 157 -0.34 -11.08 -11.25
C ALA A 157 0.16 -11.52 -9.86
N VAL A 158 0.09 -10.63 -8.87
CA VAL A 158 0.41 -10.96 -7.48
C VAL A 158 -0.50 -12.08 -6.97
N PHE A 159 -1.83 -11.94 -7.15
CA PHE A 159 -2.77 -12.99 -6.76
C PHE A 159 -2.45 -14.34 -7.43
N ASN A 160 -2.27 -14.35 -8.74
CA ASN A 160 -2.05 -15.59 -9.50
C ASN A 160 -0.77 -16.31 -9.08
N THR A 161 0.31 -15.55 -8.85
CA THR A 161 1.58 -16.11 -8.38
C THR A 161 1.49 -16.61 -6.94
N GLN A 162 0.75 -15.95 -6.06
CA GLN A 162 0.51 -16.41 -4.69
C GLN A 162 -0.40 -17.65 -4.65
N ALA A 163 -1.49 -17.66 -5.41
CA ALA A 163 -2.39 -18.82 -5.51
C ALA A 163 -1.64 -20.08 -5.95
N ALA A 164 -0.72 -19.94 -6.92
CA ALA A 164 0.14 -21.03 -7.38
C ALA A 164 1.14 -21.53 -6.32
N ARG A 165 1.46 -20.73 -5.29
CA ARG A 165 2.36 -21.07 -4.19
C ARG A 165 1.67 -21.56 -2.93
N TRP A 166 0.33 -21.63 -2.93
CA TRP A 166 -0.40 -22.25 -1.83
C TRP A 166 0.14 -23.66 -1.57
N ASP A 167 0.59 -23.93 -0.35
CA ASP A 167 1.27 -25.18 0.00
C ASP A 167 0.30 -26.13 0.72
N PRO A 168 -0.32 -27.10 0.01
CA PRO A 168 -1.20 -28.09 0.65
C PRO A 168 -0.44 -29.20 1.40
N GLY A 169 0.89 -29.26 1.29
CA GLY A 169 1.70 -30.37 1.81
C GLY A 169 1.93 -30.32 3.31
N THR A 170 1.86 -29.15 3.93
CA THR A 170 2.08 -28.97 5.38
C THR A 170 1.00 -28.08 5.99
N CYS A 171 0.66 -28.30 7.27
CA CYS A 171 -0.33 -27.51 8.01
C CYS A 171 -1.70 -27.38 7.33
N GLY A 172 -2.10 -28.36 6.50
CA GLY A 172 -3.37 -28.36 5.78
C GLY A 172 -3.52 -27.27 4.71
N GLY A 173 -2.46 -26.56 4.33
CA GLY A 173 -2.53 -25.43 3.40
C GLY A 173 -1.67 -24.23 3.81
N GLY A 174 -2.02 -23.06 3.29
CA GLY A 174 -1.43 -21.78 3.65
C GLY A 174 -0.25 -21.37 2.79
N LEU A 175 0.04 -20.08 2.82
CA LEU A 175 1.29 -19.54 2.27
C LEU A 175 2.38 -19.57 3.34
N ARG A 176 3.58 -19.93 2.90
CA ARG A 176 4.81 -19.69 3.66
C ARG A 176 5.11 -18.20 3.66
N TRP A 177 5.88 -17.75 4.64
CA TRP A 177 6.38 -16.39 4.69
C TRP A 177 7.23 -16.09 3.45
N GLN A 178 8.29 -16.86 3.26
CA GLN A 178 9.21 -16.65 2.14
C GLN A 178 8.75 -17.33 0.85
N ILE A 179 9.06 -16.71 -0.30
CA ILE A 179 8.77 -17.26 -1.62
C ILE A 179 9.77 -18.35 -2.00
N PHE A 180 11.06 -18.11 -1.72
CA PHE A 180 12.16 -18.95 -2.17
C PHE A 180 12.66 -19.87 -1.06
N THR A 181 12.92 -21.13 -1.41
CA THR A 181 13.25 -22.20 -0.43
C THR A 181 14.54 -21.96 0.34
N TRP A 182 15.43 -21.11 -0.18
CA TRP A 182 16.72 -20.79 0.44
C TRP A 182 16.67 -19.57 1.37
N ASN A 183 15.54 -18.87 1.46
CA ASN A 183 15.39 -17.73 2.35
C ASN A 183 15.10 -18.20 3.79
N ASN A 184 15.70 -17.51 4.76
CA ASN A 184 15.41 -17.74 6.18
C ASN A 184 13.93 -17.43 6.45
N GLY A 185 13.23 -18.36 7.10
CA GLY A 185 11.79 -18.23 7.34
C GLY A 185 10.91 -18.94 6.31
N TYR A 186 11.47 -19.66 5.31
CA TYR A 186 10.67 -20.47 4.38
C TYR A 186 9.82 -21.55 5.07
N SER A 187 10.30 -22.11 6.19
CA SER A 187 9.52 -23.03 7.02
C SER A 187 8.45 -22.33 7.87
N TYR A 188 8.44 -21.01 7.94
CA TYR A 188 7.47 -20.27 8.74
C TYR A 188 6.23 -19.97 7.90
N LYS A 189 5.05 -20.37 8.36
CA LYS A 189 3.78 -19.91 7.81
C LYS A 189 3.26 -18.82 8.74
N ASN A 190 3.12 -17.60 8.20
CA ASN A 190 2.71 -16.45 8.99
C ASN A 190 1.35 -15.92 8.53
N THR A 191 0.69 -15.22 9.45
CA THR A 191 -0.66 -14.71 9.26
C THR A 191 -0.72 -13.61 8.21
N ILE A 192 0.33 -12.78 8.10
CA ILE A 192 0.38 -11.68 7.15
C ILE A 192 0.47 -12.16 5.70
N SER A 193 1.20 -13.24 5.39
CA SER A 193 1.31 -13.74 4.01
C SER A 193 -0.04 -14.23 3.50
N THR A 194 -0.74 -15.05 4.29
CA THR A 194 -2.07 -15.53 3.92
C THR A 194 -3.13 -14.42 4.03
N GLY A 195 -3.00 -13.51 4.99
CA GLY A 195 -3.90 -12.37 5.15
C GLY A 195 -3.81 -11.37 4.00
N GLY A 196 -2.61 -11.12 3.49
CA GLY A 196 -2.42 -10.29 2.31
C GLY A 196 -2.99 -10.91 1.05
N PHE A 197 -2.76 -12.20 0.85
CA PHE A 197 -3.41 -12.95 -0.23
C PHE A 197 -4.94 -12.90 -0.13
N PHE A 198 -5.50 -13.14 1.06
CA PHE A 198 -6.93 -13.02 1.35
C PHE A 198 -7.49 -11.64 0.98
N ASN A 199 -6.82 -10.56 1.41
CA ASN A 199 -7.28 -9.20 1.15
C ASN A 199 -7.24 -8.85 -0.35
N ILE A 200 -6.17 -9.22 -1.06
CA ILE A 200 -6.10 -9.05 -2.52
C ILE A 200 -7.21 -9.85 -3.21
N ALA A 201 -7.43 -11.10 -2.81
CA ALA A 201 -8.49 -11.95 -3.37
C ALA A 201 -9.88 -11.32 -3.17
N ALA A 202 -10.21 -10.88 -1.95
CA ALA A 202 -11.49 -10.23 -1.65
C ALA A 202 -11.70 -8.95 -2.47
N ARG A 203 -10.66 -8.12 -2.60
CA ARG A 203 -10.71 -6.87 -3.39
C ARG A 203 -10.83 -7.13 -4.88
N LEU A 204 -10.10 -8.11 -5.43
CA LEU A 204 -10.23 -8.53 -6.82
C LEU A 204 -11.63 -9.11 -7.11
N HIS A 205 -12.20 -9.89 -6.18
CA HIS A 205 -13.57 -10.38 -6.32
C HIS A 205 -14.56 -9.21 -6.43
N LYS A 206 -14.51 -8.26 -5.49
CA LYS A 206 -15.35 -7.06 -5.52
C LYS A 206 -15.14 -6.24 -6.80
N TYR A 207 -13.90 -6.05 -7.23
CA TYR A 207 -13.61 -5.22 -8.39
C TYR A 207 -14.05 -5.87 -9.70
N THR A 208 -13.89 -7.18 -9.85
CA THR A 208 -14.07 -7.90 -11.12
C THR A 208 -15.34 -8.74 -11.23
N GLY A 209 -16.00 -9.03 -10.11
CA GLY A 209 -17.11 -9.99 -10.02
C GLY A 209 -16.70 -11.45 -10.23
N ASN A 210 -15.40 -11.76 -10.38
CA ASN A 210 -14.97 -13.13 -10.66
C ASN A 210 -15.01 -14.00 -9.39
N GLN A 211 -15.76 -15.10 -9.45
CA GLN A 211 -15.98 -16.03 -8.33
C GLN A 211 -14.70 -16.72 -7.86
N THR A 212 -13.72 -16.93 -8.74
CA THR A 212 -12.46 -17.61 -8.37
C THR A 212 -11.74 -16.87 -7.26
N TYR A 213 -11.76 -15.53 -7.28
CA TYR A 213 -11.16 -14.72 -6.23
C TYR A 213 -11.91 -14.87 -4.89
N ALA A 214 -13.24 -14.95 -4.90
CA ALA A 214 -14.03 -15.22 -3.69
C ALA A 214 -13.74 -16.60 -3.11
N ASP A 215 -13.63 -17.63 -3.95
CA ASP A 215 -13.35 -19.00 -3.50
C ASP A 215 -11.98 -19.09 -2.82
N TRP A 216 -10.98 -18.38 -3.35
CA TRP A 216 -9.66 -18.28 -2.72
C TRP A 216 -9.69 -17.43 -1.45
N ALA A 217 -10.51 -16.38 -1.39
CA ALA A 217 -10.68 -15.57 -0.18
C ALA A 217 -11.31 -16.41 0.96
N GLU A 218 -12.37 -17.17 0.69
CA GLU A 218 -12.96 -18.11 1.66
C GLU A 218 -11.95 -19.15 2.11
N LYS A 219 -11.22 -19.77 1.17
CA LYS A 219 -10.19 -20.77 1.47
C LYS A 219 -9.09 -20.22 2.37
N ALA A 220 -8.61 -19.00 2.11
CA ALA A 220 -7.58 -18.36 2.92
C ALA A 220 -8.08 -18.04 4.33
N TRP A 221 -9.29 -17.48 4.46
CA TRP A 221 -9.92 -17.23 5.75
C TRP A 221 -10.10 -18.51 6.58
N ASP A 222 -10.70 -19.53 5.97
CA ASP A 222 -11.02 -20.78 6.65
C ASP A 222 -9.74 -21.52 7.07
N TRP A 223 -8.69 -21.49 6.24
CA TRP A 223 -7.40 -22.05 6.61
C TRP A 223 -6.78 -21.34 7.82
N THR A 224 -6.76 -20.00 7.85
CA THR A 224 -6.22 -19.23 8.99
C THR A 224 -6.92 -19.57 10.30
N ARG A 225 -8.24 -19.81 10.24
CA ARG A 225 -9.00 -20.31 11.40
C ARG A 225 -8.64 -21.75 11.75
N GLN A 226 -8.61 -22.65 10.77
CA GLN A 226 -8.39 -24.09 10.99
C GLN A 226 -7.00 -24.40 11.53
N VAL A 227 -5.97 -23.69 11.07
CA VAL A 227 -4.61 -23.82 11.60
C VAL A 227 -4.46 -23.17 12.98
N GLY A 228 -5.45 -22.37 13.40
CA GLY A 228 -5.53 -21.70 14.70
C GLY A 228 -4.76 -20.38 14.80
N PHE A 229 -4.31 -19.81 13.68
CA PHE A 229 -3.66 -18.49 13.66
C PHE A 229 -4.61 -17.36 14.04
N MET A 230 -5.92 -17.61 13.93
CA MET A 230 -6.99 -16.78 14.49
C MET A 230 -7.63 -17.53 15.67
N SER A 231 -7.69 -16.89 16.84
CA SER A 231 -8.40 -17.44 18.01
C SER A 231 -9.92 -17.40 17.81
N ASP A 232 -10.67 -18.08 18.69
CA ASP A 232 -12.14 -18.04 18.65
C ASP A 232 -12.70 -16.63 18.94
N GLU A 233 -11.93 -15.78 19.63
CA GLU A 233 -12.20 -14.36 19.88
C GLU A 233 -11.62 -13.44 18.79
N TYR A 234 -11.23 -13.98 17.63
CA TYR A 234 -10.74 -13.23 16.47
C TYR A 234 -9.42 -12.46 16.71
N HIS A 235 -8.61 -12.91 17.67
CA HIS A 235 -7.23 -12.46 17.80
C HIS A 235 -6.34 -13.15 16.77
N PHE A 236 -5.56 -12.36 16.02
CA PHE A 236 -4.65 -12.87 15.00
C PHE A 236 -3.22 -12.96 15.54
N TRP A 237 -2.75 -14.19 15.75
CA TRP A 237 -1.38 -14.50 16.13
C TRP A 237 -0.44 -14.46 14.91
N ASP A 238 0.86 -14.41 15.15
CA ASP A 238 1.85 -14.13 14.11
C ASP A 238 2.05 -15.30 13.13
N GLY A 239 2.06 -16.53 13.65
CA GLY A 239 2.24 -17.73 12.83
C GLY A 239 2.90 -18.88 13.57
N ALA A 240 3.37 -19.86 12.81
CA ALA A 240 4.09 -21.02 13.33
C ALA A 240 4.99 -21.64 12.24
N SER A 241 5.97 -22.44 12.64
CA SER A 241 6.75 -23.23 11.69
C SER A 241 5.99 -24.47 11.23
N ASP A 242 6.10 -24.81 9.95
CA ASP A 242 5.58 -26.05 9.41
C ASP A 242 6.32 -27.30 9.92
N LEU A 243 7.55 -27.13 10.41
CA LEU A 243 8.35 -28.20 11.03
C LEU A 243 7.72 -28.68 12.35
N SER A 244 6.93 -27.84 13.02
CA SER A 244 6.12 -28.20 14.19
C SER A 244 4.66 -28.46 13.84
N ASP A 245 4.35 -28.75 12.57
CA ASP A 245 2.98 -28.93 12.06
C ASP A 245 2.09 -27.72 12.38
N CYS A 246 2.70 -26.53 12.40
CA CYS A 246 2.11 -25.25 12.79
C CYS A 246 1.49 -25.21 14.21
N LYS A 247 1.93 -26.09 15.13
CA LYS A 247 1.38 -26.18 16.50
C LYS A 247 2.08 -25.26 17.50
N ASP A 248 3.37 -25.01 17.31
CA ASP A 248 4.14 -24.13 18.20
C ASP A 248 3.99 -22.67 17.75
N MET A 249 2.89 -22.06 18.19
CA MET A 249 2.47 -20.74 17.73
C MET A 249 3.23 -19.59 18.37
N ASN A 250 3.69 -18.67 17.55
CA ASN A 250 4.05 -17.32 17.97
C ASN A 250 2.77 -16.50 18.16
N LYS A 251 2.40 -16.24 19.41
CA LYS A 251 1.16 -15.54 19.77
C LYS A 251 1.29 -14.02 19.84
N ILE A 252 2.35 -13.45 19.25
CA ILE A 252 2.44 -12.00 19.13
C ILE A 252 1.30 -11.49 18.25
N GLU A 253 0.64 -10.43 18.70
CA GLU A 253 -0.44 -9.77 17.99
C GLU A 253 0.05 -8.44 17.44
N TRP A 254 0.05 -8.31 16.12
CA TRP A 254 0.42 -7.10 15.40
C TRP A 254 -0.82 -6.42 14.82
N THR A 255 -0.88 -5.09 14.85
CA THR A 255 -2.05 -4.34 14.34
C THR A 255 -2.39 -4.65 12.90
N TYR A 256 -1.37 -4.80 12.04
CA TYR A 256 -1.56 -5.06 10.62
C TYR A 256 -2.20 -6.43 10.32
N ASN A 257 -2.02 -7.45 11.18
CA ASN A 257 -2.66 -8.75 11.01
C ASN A 257 -4.16 -8.62 11.23
N ASN A 258 -4.61 -7.88 12.24
CA ASN A 258 -6.03 -7.61 12.41
C ASN A 258 -6.58 -6.77 11.25
N GLY A 259 -5.89 -5.68 10.89
CA GLY A 259 -6.36 -4.76 9.85
C GLY A 259 -6.46 -5.37 8.45
N VAL A 260 -5.54 -6.26 8.06
CA VAL A 260 -5.56 -6.88 6.73
C VAL A 260 -6.76 -7.80 6.56
N TYR A 261 -7.14 -8.55 7.62
CA TYR A 261 -8.32 -9.40 7.61
C TYR A 261 -9.61 -8.59 7.76
N LEU A 262 -9.59 -7.48 8.51
CA LEU A 262 -10.74 -6.58 8.62
C LEU A 262 -11.18 -6.05 7.24
N LEU A 263 -10.23 -5.51 6.47
CA LEU A 263 -10.55 -4.96 5.14
C LEU A 263 -10.94 -6.06 4.15
N GLY A 264 -10.25 -7.21 4.17
CA GLY A 264 -10.63 -8.34 3.31
C GLY A 264 -12.06 -8.82 3.58
N ALA A 265 -12.42 -9.01 4.85
CA ALA A 265 -13.78 -9.40 5.24
C ALA A 265 -14.82 -8.35 4.87
N ALA A 266 -14.49 -7.06 4.99
CA ALA A 266 -15.37 -5.97 4.60
C ALA A 266 -15.63 -5.93 3.10
N ASN A 267 -14.62 -6.21 2.26
CA ASN A 267 -14.80 -6.34 0.81
C ASN A 267 -15.64 -7.56 0.44
N MET A 268 -15.45 -8.70 1.13
CA MET A 268 -16.31 -9.88 0.94
C MET A 268 -17.77 -9.58 1.32
N TYR A 269 -18.01 -8.93 2.47
CA TYR A 269 -19.35 -8.48 2.86
C TYR A 269 -19.96 -7.54 1.83
N ASN A 270 -19.20 -6.55 1.35
CA ASN A 270 -19.70 -5.59 0.38
C ASN A 270 -20.06 -6.23 -0.97
N ALA A 271 -19.30 -7.23 -1.41
CA ALA A 271 -19.53 -7.92 -2.68
C ALA A 271 -20.68 -8.94 -2.62
N THR A 272 -20.92 -9.54 -1.44
CA THR A 272 -21.84 -10.69 -1.31
C THR A 272 -23.09 -10.42 -0.49
N GLU A 273 -23.07 -9.40 0.38
CA GLU A 273 -24.05 -9.13 1.43
C GLU A 273 -24.33 -10.32 2.38
N ASP A 274 -23.44 -11.33 2.41
CA ASP A 274 -23.59 -12.52 3.25
C ASP A 274 -23.48 -12.13 4.75
N PRO A 275 -24.50 -12.48 5.57
CA PRO A 275 -24.48 -12.25 7.02
C PRO A 275 -23.23 -12.84 7.71
N LYS A 276 -22.67 -13.93 7.20
CA LYS A 276 -21.41 -14.51 7.71
C LYS A 276 -20.26 -13.52 7.64
N TRP A 277 -20.12 -12.82 6.52
CA TRP A 277 -19.05 -11.82 6.36
C TRP A 277 -19.31 -10.58 7.20
N LYS A 278 -20.58 -10.19 7.38
CA LYS A 278 -20.96 -9.12 8.32
C LYS A 278 -20.51 -9.42 9.75
N GLU A 279 -20.81 -10.63 10.24
CA GLU A 279 -20.41 -11.09 11.56
C GLU A 279 -18.89 -11.12 11.72
N ARG A 280 -18.19 -11.67 10.71
CA ARG A 280 -16.71 -11.69 10.68
C ARG A 280 -16.13 -10.27 10.78
N VAL A 281 -16.67 -9.30 10.04
CA VAL A 281 -16.24 -7.89 10.12
C VAL A 281 -16.41 -7.33 11.53
N GLN A 282 -17.59 -7.54 12.14
CA GLN A 282 -17.87 -7.04 13.48
C GLN A 282 -16.92 -7.65 14.52
N ASN A 283 -16.74 -8.98 14.50
CA ASN A 283 -15.90 -9.67 15.48
C ASN A 283 -14.42 -9.29 15.36
N VAL A 284 -13.89 -9.14 14.13
CA VAL A 284 -12.51 -8.65 13.92
C VAL A 284 -12.36 -7.22 14.43
N LEU A 285 -13.37 -6.36 14.20
CA LEU A 285 -13.36 -4.97 14.66
C LEU A 285 -13.43 -4.86 16.18
N ASP A 286 -14.22 -5.71 16.85
CA ASP A 286 -14.29 -5.78 18.31
C ASP A 286 -12.97 -6.28 18.89
N ALA A 287 -12.39 -7.35 18.32
CA ALA A 287 -11.09 -7.87 18.74
C ALA A 287 -9.94 -6.84 18.57
N SER A 288 -10.10 -5.87 17.67
CA SER A 288 -9.10 -4.81 17.47
C SER A 288 -8.91 -3.89 18.70
N ASP A 289 -9.84 -3.89 19.66
CA ASP A 289 -9.80 -3.04 20.86
C ASP A 289 -8.49 -3.16 21.66
N VAL A 290 -7.81 -4.31 21.59
CA VAL A 290 -6.52 -4.53 22.24
C VAL A 290 -5.39 -3.64 21.72
N PHE A 291 -5.56 -3.01 20.57
CA PHE A 291 -4.61 -2.08 19.96
C PHE A 291 -4.90 -0.61 20.29
N PHE A 292 -5.90 -0.34 21.14
CA PHE A 292 -6.31 1.00 21.50
C PHE A 292 -6.12 1.25 23.00
N ALA A 293 -5.42 2.32 23.33
CA ALA A 293 -5.20 2.70 24.72
C ALA A 293 -6.51 3.13 25.39
N LYS A 294 -6.61 2.87 26.70
CA LYS A 294 -7.71 3.37 27.55
C LYS A 294 -7.46 4.81 28.02
N ASN A 295 -6.19 5.20 28.15
CA ASN A 295 -5.77 6.55 28.49
C ASN A 295 -4.45 6.90 27.78
N PRO A 296 -4.44 7.84 26.84
CA PRO A 296 -5.61 8.49 26.25
C PRO A 296 -6.51 7.49 25.52
N GLN A 297 -7.84 7.67 25.65
CA GLN A 297 -8.82 6.76 25.08
C GLN A 297 -8.70 6.71 23.55
N ASN A 298 -8.83 5.51 22.99
CA ASN A 298 -8.91 5.22 21.56
C ASN A 298 -7.65 5.56 20.74
N VAL A 299 -6.49 5.76 21.38
CA VAL A 299 -5.23 6.02 20.67
C VAL A 299 -4.55 4.69 20.33
N MET A 300 -4.26 4.49 19.04
CA MET A 300 -3.57 3.28 18.54
C MET A 300 -2.13 3.15 19.06
N TYR A 301 -1.73 1.92 19.40
CA TYR A 301 -0.37 1.57 19.77
C TYR A 301 -0.02 0.13 19.40
N GLU A 302 1.26 -0.15 19.14
CA GLU A 302 1.73 -1.54 19.00
C GLU A 302 1.90 -2.19 20.37
N ARG A 303 0.91 -2.97 20.79
CA ARG A 303 0.92 -3.66 22.08
C ARG A 303 2.12 -4.56 22.31
N ALA A 304 2.67 -5.15 21.25
CA ALA A 304 3.76 -6.11 21.32
C ALA A 304 5.12 -5.47 21.61
N CYS A 305 5.33 -4.21 21.21
CA CYS A 305 6.66 -3.61 21.21
C CYS A 305 6.73 -2.16 21.70
N GLU A 306 5.65 -1.38 21.58
CA GLU A 306 5.69 0.07 21.81
C GLU A 306 5.83 0.42 23.30
N THR A 307 5.15 -0.33 24.16
CA THR A 307 5.16 -0.12 25.62
C THR A 307 6.52 -0.44 26.26
N VAL A 308 7.31 -1.29 25.62
CA VAL A 308 8.62 -1.76 26.09
C VAL A 308 9.80 -1.27 25.22
N ASN A 309 9.54 -0.40 24.23
CA ASN A 309 10.56 0.20 23.34
C ASN A 309 11.35 -0.81 22.48
N THR A 310 10.70 -1.86 22.00
CA THR A 310 11.36 -2.92 21.20
C THR A 310 10.94 -2.94 19.74
N CYS A 311 10.18 -1.95 19.26
CA CYS A 311 9.74 -1.90 17.86
C CYS A 311 10.93 -1.68 16.92
N MET A 312 11.14 -2.64 16.03
CA MET A 312 12.12 -2.59 14.95
C MET A 312 11.55 -1.83 13.74
N VAL A 313 12.33 -1.76 12.66
CA VAL A 313 12.06 -0.95 11.46
C VAL A 313 10.65 -1.23 10.92
N ASP A 314 10.33 -2.50 10.62
CA ASP A 314 9.02 -2.89 10.08
C ASP A 314 7.86 -2.44 10.98
N GLN A 315 7.94 -2.76 12.29
CA GLN A 315 6.82 -2.59 13.22
C GLN A 315 6.41 -1.12 13.42
N ARG A 316 7.31 -0.17 13.12
CA ARG A 316 7.03 1.27 13.25
C ARG A 316 5.92 1.75 12.31
N SER A 317 5.66 1.00 11.25
CA SER A 317 4.66 1.33 10.23
C SER A 317 3.29 0.66 10.45
N PHE A 318 3.22 -0.44 11.22
CA PHE A 318 2.08 -1.37 11.23
C PHE A 318 0.74 -0.72 11.60
N LYS A 319 0.72 0.11 12.63
CA LYS A 319 -0.52 0.77 13.08
C LYS A 319 -1.05 1.82 12.10
N GLY A 320 -0.20 2.32 11.19
CA GLY A 320 -0.64 3.11 10.05
C GLY A 320 -1.53 2.31 9.11
N TYR A 321 -1.15 1.07 8.82
CA TYR A 321 -1.90 0.19 7.93
C TYR A 321 -3.25 -0.19 8.53
N LEU A 322 -3.29 -0.48 9.84
CA LEU A 322 -4.55 -0.67 10.55
C LEU A 322 -5.46 0.55 10.37
N ALA A 323 -4.94 1.77 10.56
CA ALA A 323 -5.74 2.99 10.38
C ALA A 323 -6.31 3.12 8.96
N ARG A 324 -5.45 2.95 7.94
CA ARG A 324 -5.86 2.98 6.53
C ARG A 324 -6.93 1.94 6.20
N TRP A 325 -6.75 0.72 6.67
CA TRP A 325 -7.69 -0.39 6.40
C TRP A 325 -8.99 -0.27 7.19
N MET A 326 -8.95 0.25 8.42
CA MET A 326 -10.16 0.61 9.17
C MET A 326 -10.94 1.72 8.44
N ALA A 327 -10.26 2.77 7.96
CA ALA A 327 -10.92 3.82 7.20
C ALA A 327 -11.63 3.26 5.95
N ALA A 328 -10.92 2.50 5.11
CA ALA A 328 -11.51 1.84 3.94
C ALA A 328 -12.68 0.91 4.30
N THR A 329 -12.60 0.22 5.45
CA THR A 329 -13.69 -0.64 5.96
C THR A 329 -14.99 0.16 6.17
N THR A 330 -14.93 1.43 6.59
CA THR A 330 -16.15 2.24 6.77
C THR A 330 -16.92 2.48 5.46
N GLN A 331 -16.26 2.44 4.31
CA GLN A 331 -16.93 2.55 3.01
C GLN A 331 -17.50 1.20 2.54
N MET A 332 -16.85 0.09 2.87
CA MET A 332 -17.26 -1.26 2.45
C MET A 332 -18.34 -1.86 3.36
N ALA A 333 -18.26 -1.56 4.65
CA ALA A 333 -19.15 -2.02 5.70
C ALA A 333 -19.62 -0.83 6.55
N PRO A 334 -20.57 0.00 6.06
CA PRO A 334 -20.93 1.28 6.70
C PRO A 334 -21.41 1.18 8.15
N PHE A 335 -21.93 0.02 8.58
CA PHE A 335 -22.35 -0.22 9.97
C PHE A 335 -21.19 -0.11 10.98
N THR A 336 -19.93 -0.18 10.52
CA THR A 336 -18.72 -0.06 11.36
C THR A 336 -18.31 1.39 11.65
N TYR A 337 -18.93 2.36 10.97
CA TYR A 337 -18.52 3.76 10.99
C TYR A 337 -18.42 4.35 12.40
N ASP A 338 -19.46 4.16 13.21
CA ASP A 338 -19.58 4.74 14.56
C ASP A 338 -18.56 4.14 15.54
N GLN A 339 -18.02 2.96 15.26
CA GLN A 339 -16.96 2.34 16.06
C GLN A 339 -15.56 2.73 15.56
N ILE A 340 -15.38 2.85 14.25
CA ILE A 340 -14.07 3.13 13.62
C ILE A 340 -13.70 4.61 13.71
N MET A 341 -14.58 5.52 13.32
CA MET A 341 -14.20 6.93 13.16
C MET A 341 -13.79 7.61 14.47
N PRO A 342 -14.42 7.33 15.64
CA PRO A 342 -13.92 7.87 16.91
C PRO A 342 -12.48 7.42 17.21
N LYS A 343 -12.11 6.19 16.86
CA LYS A 343 -10.75 5.65 17.01
C LYS A 343 -9.74 6.35 16.12
N LEU A 344 -10.06 6.52 14.84
CA LEU A 344 -9.22 7.23 13.87
C LEU A 344 -9.05 8.70 14.25
N ARG A 345 -10.13 9.38 14.68
CA ARG A 345 -10.09 10.80 15.08
C ARG A 345 -9.27 11.01 16.35
N ALA A 346 -9.44 10.15 17.36
CA ALA A 346 -8.65 10.22 18.60
C ALA A 346 -7.16 10.00 18.31
N THR A 347 -6.84 8.99 17.51
CA THR A 347 -5.46 8.67 17.11
C THR A 347 -4.84 9.81 16.30
N ALA A 348 -5.55 10.41 15.33
CA ALA A 348 -5.02 11.51 14.52
C ALA A 348 -4.69 12.76 15.35
N LYS A 349 -5.50 13.09 16.36
CA LYS A 349 -5.18 14.17 17.32
C LYS A 349 -3.91 13.85 18.12
N ALA A 350 -3.70 12.59 18.50
CA ALA A 350 -2.51 12.15 19.22
C ALA A 350 -1.26 12.16 18.32
N VAL A 351 -1.40 11.75 17.06
CA VAL A 351 -0.34 11.86 16.04
C VAL A 351 0.11 13.31 15.90
N ALA A 352 -0.81 14.25 15.67
CA ALA A 352 -0.49 15.67 15.52
C ALA A 352 0.32 16.23 16.70
N LYS A 353 -0.01 15.82 17.94
CA LYS A 353 0.74 16.19 19.15
C LYS A 353 2.14 15.56 19.23
N SER A 354 2.36 14.43 18.57
CA SER A 354 3.69 13.80 18.46
C SER A 354 4.54 14.37 17.33
N CYS A 355 3.94 15.11 16.39
CA CYS A 355 4.58 15.73 15.23
C CYS A 355 5.13 17.13 15.55
N THR A 356 5.98 17.19 16.57
CA THR A 356 6.62 18.42 17.08
C THR A 356 8.14 18.37 17.05
N GLY A 357 8.73 17.37 16.37
CA GLY A 357 10.15 17.04 16.41
C GLY A 357 10.97 17.48 15.19
N GLY A 358 12.29 17.24 15.27
CA GLY A 358 13.22 17.52 14.17
C GLY A 358 13.51 19.02 13.94
N SER A 359 14.37 19.33 12.97
CA SER A 359 14.82 20.71 12.69
C SER A 359 13.68 21.65 12.28
N GLU A 360 12.70 21.11 11.54
CA GLU A 360 11.53 21.85 11.06
C GLU A 360 10.37 21.84 12.06
N GLY A 361 10.51 21.16 13.21
CA GLY A 361 9.44 21.02 14.22
C GLY A 361 8.26 20.13 13.81
N THR A 362 8.29 19.48 12.64
CA THR A 362 7.14 18.73 12.09
C THR A 362 7.34 17.20 12.07
N THR A 363 8.45 16.69 12.59
CA THR A 363 8.75 15.24 12.59
C THR A 363 7.85 14.52 13.60
N CYS A 364 7.16 13.48 13.15
CA CYS A 364 6.28 12.65 13.97
C CYS A 364 7.04 11.53 14.66
N GLY A 365 6.67 11.23 15.90
CA GLY A 365 7.20 10.09 16.67
C GLY A 365 6.35 8.82 16.53
N LEU A 366 6.74 7.76 17.23
CA LEU A 366 6.01 6.50 17.28
C LEU A 366 4.96 6.49 18.40
N LYS A 367 5.30 6.98 19.60
CA LYS A 367 4.47 6.83 20.81
C LYS A 367 3.37 7.87 20.94
N TRP A 368 2.28 7.66 20.20
CA TRP A 368 1.16 8.62 20.18
C TRP A 368 0.40 8.68 21.51
N THR A 369 0.43 7.60 22.31
CA THR A 369 -0.17 7.56 23.65
C THR A 369 0.46 8.55 24.63
N ASP A 370 1.74 8.89 24.44
CA ASP A 370 2.46 9.88 25.26
C ASP A 370 2.05 11.33 24.93
N GLN A 371 1.33 11.54 23.81
CA GLN A 371 0.89 12.86 23.32
C GLN A 371 1.99 13.92 23.20
N LYS A 372 3.21 13.50 22.89
CA LYS A 372 4.37 14.36 22.66
C LYS A 372 5.34 13.65 21.74
N TRP A 373 6.28 14.39 21.16
CA TRP A 373 7.38 13.77 20.42
C TRP A 373 8.24 12.92 21.35
N ASP A 374 8.55 11.70 20.93
CA ASP A 374 9.30 10.69 21.70
C ASP A 374 10.81 10.71 21.37
N ASN A 375 11.29 11.77 20.72
CA ASN A 375 12.66 11.95 20.23
C ASN A 375 13.11 10.90 19.21
N THR A 376 12.16 10.24 18.53
CA THR A 376 12.47 9.31 17.44
C THR A 376 12.20 9.92 16.08
N LYS A 377 12.90 9.44 15.06
CA LYS A 377 12.79 9.91 13.68
C LYS A 377 13.05 8.74 12.73
N ASP A 378 12.00 8.28 12.06
CA ASP A 378 12.03 7.10 11.19
C ASP A 378 11.01 7.22 10.05
N PHE A 379 11.30 6.60 8.92
CA PHE A 379 10.43 6.59 7.74
C PHE A 379 9.05 5.98 8.04
N GLY A 380 9.01 4.79 8.65
CA GLY A 380 7.79 4.07 8.98
C GLY A 380 6.88 4.86 9.92
N GLN A 381 7.45 5.66 10.82
CA GLN A 381 6.70 6.59 11.68
C GLN A 381 6.03 7.71 10.89
N GLN A 382 6.71 8.28 9.88
CA GLN A 382 6.11 9.33 9.04
C GLN A 382 5.00 8.73 8.18
N MET A 383 5.21 7.54 7.61
CA MET A 383 4.19 6.83 6.83
C MET A 383 2.97 6.48 7.69
N ALA A 384 3.16 5.92 8.88
CA ALA A 384 2.04 5.61 9.76
C ALA A 384 1.27 6.85 10.20
N SER A 385 1.98 7.95 10.45
CA SER A 385 1.36 9.25 10.77
C SER A 385 0.54 9.79 9.60
N LEU A 386 1.06 9.67 8.36
CA LEU A 386 0.33 10.05 7.15
C LEU A 386 -0.96 9.24 7.01
N ASP A 387 -0.87 7.91 7.08
CA ASP A 387 -2.02 7.01 6.94
C ASP A 387 -3.12 7.35 7.94
N VAL A 388 -2.79 7.64 9.20
CA VAL A 388 -3.77 8.04 10.22
C VAL A 388 -4.41 9.39 9.90
N ILE A 389 -3.61 10.41 9.57
CA ILE A 389 -4.13 11.76 9.33
C ILE A 389 -5.05 11.75 8.10
N GLN A 390 -4.58 11.19 6.98
CA GLN A 390 -5.33 11.20 5.73
C GLN A 390 -6.59 10.34 5.77
N SER A 391 -6.60 9.29 6.59
CA SER A 391 -7.80 8.45 6.82
C SER A 391 -9.01 9.22 7.33
N ASN A 392 -8.82 10.42 7.92
CA ASN A 392 -9.93 11.27 8.35
C ASN A 392 -10.66 11.98 7.19
N LEU A 393 -10.15 11.87 5.95
CA LEU A 393 -10.79 12.34 4.72
C LEU A 393 -11.66 11.28 4.04
N ILE A 394 -11.74 10.06 4.57
CA ILE A 394 -12.44 8.94 3.93
C ILE A 394 -13.92 9.23 3.61
N THR A 395 -14.59 10.05 4.42
CA THR A 395 -16.00 10.45 4.22
C THR A 395 -16.18 11.58 3.21
N ARG A 396 -15.07 12.18 2.75
CA ARG A 396 -15.05 13.33 1.82
C ARG A 396 -14.74 12.90 0.39
N VAL A 397 -14.57 11.60 0.16
CA VAL A 397 -14.26 11.01 -1.15
C VAL A 397 -15.23 9.89 -1.47
N ALA A 398 -15.33 9.55 -2.75
CA ALA A 398 -16.14 8.43 -3.20
C ALA A 398 -15.58 7.08 -2.68
N PRO A 399 -16.41 6.03 -2.63
CA PRO A 399 -15.91 4.68 -2.42
C PRO A 399 -15.11 4.17 -3.64
N PRO A 400 -14.26 3.15 -3.46
CA PRO A 400 -13.56 2.46 -4.53
C PRO A 400 -14.43 2.07 -5.72
N VAL A 401 -13.91 2.32 -6.92
CA VAL A 401 -14.49 1.81 -8.17
C VAL A 401 -14.21 0.31 -8.33
N THR A 402 -14.89 -0.25 -9.32
CA THR A 402 -14.92 -1.63 -9.81
C THR A 402 -14.86 -1.55 -11.33
N HIS A 403 -14.69 -2.69 -11.99
CA HIS A 403 -14.75 -2.79 -13.44
C HIS A 403 -16.05 -2.19 -14.02
N ASP A 404 -17.18 -2.38 -13.35
CA ASP A 404 -18.50 -2.02 -13.88
C ASP A 404 -18.96 -0.60 -13.51
N ASN A 405 -18.27 0.10 -12.60
CA ASN A 405 -18.66 1.43 -12.12
C ASN A 405 -17.56 2.50 -12.27
N GLY A 406 -16.81 2.43 -13.36
CA GLY A 406 -15.88 3.50 -13.77
C GLY A 406 -14.41 3.19 -13.53
N GLY A 407 -14.05 1.96 -13.16
CA GLY A 407 -12.67 1.49 -13.12
C GLY A 407 -12.01 1.57 -14.50
N THR A 408 -10.87 2.26 -14.59
CA THR A 408 -10.20 2.51 -15.87
C THR A 408 -8.98 1.62 -16.12
N SER A 409 -8.43 1.01 -15.07
CA SER A 409 -7.23 0.16 -15.19
C SER A 409 -7.57 -1.17 -15.86
N LYS A 410 -6.81 -1.53 -16.90
CA LYS A 410 -7.03 -2.77 -17.65
C LYS A 410 -6.47 -3.96 -16.86
N GLY A 411 -7.22 -5.06 -16.83
CA GLY A 411 -6.80 -6.31 -16.22
C GLY A 411 -6.21 -7.29 -17.24
N ASN A 412 -5.55 -8.33 -16.73
CA ASN A 412 -5.10 -9.49 -17.47
C ASN A 412 -5.28 -10.73 -16.58
N PRO A 413 -6.33 -11.55 -16.78
CA PRO A 413 -6.60 -12.73 -15.95
C PRO A 413 -5.45 -13.76 -15.93
N ASN A 414 -4.58 -13.74 -16.94
CA ASN A 414 -3.43 -14.65 -17.06
C ASN A 414 -2.10 -14.03 -16.58
N ALA A 415 -2.14 -12.85 -15.95
CA ALA A 415 -0.95 -12.15 -15.47
C ALA A 415 -0.18 -12.97 -14.42
N GLY A 416 1.12 -12.70 -14.26
CA GLY A 416 1.99 -13.43 -13.32
C GLY A 416 2.51 -14.78 -13.84
N GLY A 417 2.06 -15.23 -15.02
CA GLY A 417 2.65 -16.37 -15.73
C GLY A 417 4.10 -16.11 -16.17
N LYS A 418 4.80 -17.17 -16.60
CA LYS A 418 6.16 -17.02 -17.18
C LYS A 418 6.10 -16.03 -18.36
N PRO A 419 7.04 -15.08 -18.48
CA PRO A 419 7.14 -14.24 -19.67
C PRO A 419 7.09 -15.13 -20.92
N GLN A 420 6.27 -14.78 -21.92
CA GLN A 420 6.33 -15.48 -23.20
C GLN A 420 7.78 -15.37 -23.71
N GLN A 421 8.36 -16.50 -24.07
CA GLN A 421 9.65 -16.54 -24.78
C GLN A 421 9.58 -15.53 -25.93
N PRO A 422 10.59 -14.64 -26.10
CA PRO A 422 10.54 -13.61 -27.12
C PRO A 422 10.30 -14.27 -28.47
N LYS A 423 9.09 -14.10 -29.00
CA LYS A 423 8.77 -14.55 -30.34
C LYS A 423 9.55 -13.64 -31.29
N PRO A 424 10.29 -14.19 -32.26
CA PRO A 424 10.96 -13.38 -33.28
C PRO A 424 9.97 -12.36 -33.86
N LYS A 425 10.40 -11.12 -34.11
CA LYS A 425 9.55 -10.05 -34.69
C LYS A 425 8.86 -10.46 -36.00
N SER A 426 9.34 -11.51 -36.67
CA SER A 426 8.71 -12.11 -37.85
C SER A 426 7.37 -12.82 -37.57
N LEU A 427 7.04 -13.10 -36.31
CA LEU A 427 5.83 -13.84 -35.88
C LEU A 427 4.86 -13.00 -35.04
N SER A 428 5.14 -11.71 -34.83
CA SER A 428 4.35 -10.82 -33.95
C SER A 428 3.52 -9.75 -34.69
N PHE A 429 3.29 -9.88 -35.99
CA PHE A 429 2.46 -8.92 -36.72
C PHE A 429 0.98 -9.12 -36.37
N SER A 430 0.34 -8.10 -35.81
CA SER A 430 -1.11 -8.04 -35.73
C SER A 430 -1.64 -7.72 -37.14
N ILE A 431 -2.37 -8.67 -37.73
CA ILE A 431 -2.95 -8.50 -39.06
C ILE A 431 -4.00 -7.40 -39.00
N THR A 432 -3.70 -6.25 -39.62
CA THR A 432 -4.62 -5.11 -39.67
C THR A 432 -5.70 -5.32 -40.73
N THR A 433 -6.76 -4.51 -40.69
CA THR A 433 -7.78 -4.49 -41.74
C THR A 433 -7.18 -4.15 -43.12
N ALA A 434 -6.14 -3.31 -43.15
CA ALA A 434 -5.43 -2.97 -44.37
C ALA A 434 -4.66 -4.18 -44.95
N ASP A 435 -4.02 -4.97 -44.10
CA ASP A 435 -3.31 -6.20 -44.52
C ASP A 435 -4.27 -7.22 -45.12
N LYS A 436 -5.46 -7.38 -44.52
CA LYS A 436 -6.52 -8.27 -45.05
C LYS A 436 -7.04 -7.78 -46.40
N ALA A 437 -7.23 -6.47 -46.56
CA ALA A 437 -7.67 -5.88 -47.81
C ALA A 437 -6.61 -6.07 -48.91
N GLY A 438 -5.33 -5.81 -48.60
CA GLY A 438 -4.21 -6.03 -49.53
C GLY A 438 -4.07 -7.48 -49.96
N ALA A 439 -4.16 -8.43 -49.01
CA ALA A 439 -4.12 -9.86 -49.31
C ALA A 439 -5.30 -10.32 -50.19
N GLY A 440 -6.49 -9.78 -49.93
CA GLY A 440 -7.69 -10.04 -50.75
C GLY A 440 -7.52 -9.57 -52.19
N ILE A 441 -7.02 -8.34 -52.39
CA ILE A 441 -6.75 -7.78 -53.73
C ILE A 441 -5.72 -8.65 -54.47
N LEU A 442 -4.62 -9.00 -53.80
CA LEU A 442 -3.57 -9.83 -54.41
C LEU A 442 -4.09 -11.20 -54.82
N THR A 443 -4.94 -11.82 -53.99
CA THR A 443 -5.54 -13.12 -54.29
C THR A 443 -6.46 -13.03 -55.50
N VAL A 444 -7.29 -11.99 -55.60
CA VAL A 444 -8.14 -11.75 -56.78
C VAL A 444 -7.28 -11.56 -58.03
N MET A 445 -6.19 -10.79 -57.96
CA MET A 445 -5.29 -10.59 -59.10
C MET A 445 -4.66 -11.91 -59.56
N VAL A 446 -4.21 -12.75 -58.63
CA VAL A 446 -3.63 -14.07 -58.96
C VAL A 446 -4.68 -14.98 -59.60
N VAL A 447 -5.90 -15.02 -59.04
CA VAL A 447 -7.01 -15.80 -59.62
C VAL A 447 -7.37 -15.33 -61.02
N VAL A 448 -7.38 -14.02 -61.28
CA VAL A 448 -7.64 -13.45 -62.61
C VAL A 448 -6.49 -13.76 -63.57
N LEU A 449 -5.23 -13.68 -63.13
CA LEU A 449 -4.06 -14.02 -63.95
C LEU A 449 -4.03 -15.51 -64.33
N PHE A 450 -4.25 -16.39 -63.37
CA PHE A 450 -4.31 -17.83 -63.61
C PHE A 450 -5.57 -18.24 -64.38
N GLY A 451 -6.72 -17.67 -64.04
CA GLY A 451 -7.97 -17.91 -64.76
C GLY A 451 -7.93 -17.40 -66.19
N GLY A 452 -7.28 -16.25 -66.43
CA GLY A 452 -7.08 -15.70 -67.77
C GLY A 452 -6.08 -16.50 -68.61
N SER A 453 -4.98 -16.96 -68.01
CA SER A 453 -3.98 -17.78 -68.72
C SER A 453 -4.49 -19.19 -69.04
N CYS A 454 -5.28 -19.80 -68.14
CA CYS A 454 -5.95 -21.07 -68.40
C CYS A 454 -7.17 -20.91 -69.32
N GLY A 455 -7.91 -19.82 -69.21
CA GLY A 455 -9.07 -19.53 -70.06
C GLY A 455 -8.69 -19.31 -71.52
N TRP A 456 -7.55 -18.66 -71.78
CA TRP A 456 -7.00 -18.50 -73.14
C TRP A 456 -6.63 -19.86 -73.77
N LEU A 457 -6.14 -20.82 -72.98
CA LEU A 457 -5.81 -22.18 -73.44
C LEU A 457 -7.04 -23.05 -73.77
N ILE A 458 -8.24 -22.67 -73.31
CA ILE A 458 -9.50 -23.39 -73.56
C ILE A 458 -10.33 -22.71 -74.66
N TRP A 459 -9.92 -21.52 -75.14
CA TRP A 459 -10.63 -20.73 -76.16
C TRP A 459 -10.14 -20.96 -77.60
N ASP A 460 -9.25 -21.95 -77.82
CA ASP A 460 -9.05 -22.58 -79.15
C ASP A 460 -9.82 -23.90 -79.21
#